data_AF-W2N8T7-F1
#
_entry.id   AF-W2N8T7-F1
#
_cell.length_a   1.000
_cell.length_b   1.000
_cell.length_c   1.000
_cell.angle_alpha   90.00
_cell.angle_beta   90.00
_cell.angle_gamma   90.00
#
_symmetry.space_group_name_H-M   'P 1'
#
loop_
_entity.id
_entity.type
_entity.pdbx_description
1 polymer ?
#
loop_
_entity_poly.entity_id
_entity_poly.type
_entity_poly.pdbx_seq_one_letter_code
_entity_poly.pdbx_strand_id
1 'polypeptide(L)'
;MKTMFMNSFLRLPGVRGALSARRQAMLRREAIPREPEVIVIDGDDDDLWPANVDKVNVSRNPEKIRFTDTGPTGKCKCGFDCFRDECPNADTSYFCTKANCNRNGKCSNSLFECKDLKLAVCKGTGIGVKATATIHAGSIIGNYTGVLTTRDFAADIEPTSDYALELQLRSTRNEKVYINATTCGGMTRMLNHSCDAACHFVEMRNRANVVVMVVTKRTIEEEEEVTVDYVDPWFDCVCGAPNCRG
;
A
#
# COMPACT_ATOMS: atom_id res chain seq x y z
N MET A 1 10.64 4.33 7.72
CA MET A 1 9.69 3.20 7.51
C MET A 1 10.30 2.21 6.53
N LYS A 2 9.86 0.94 6.56
CA LYS A 2 10.37 -0.09 5.64
C LYS A 2 9.24 -0.80 4.89
N THR A 3 9.53 -1.13 3.64
CA THR A 3 8.67 -1.99 2.80
C THR A 3 8.96 -3.46 3.05
N MET A 4 8.10 -4.34 2.54
CA MET A 4 8.36 -5.77 2.38
C MET A 4 7.90 -6.28 1.03
N PHE A 5 8.41 -7.43 0.60
CA PHE A 5 7.89 -8.11 -0.59
C PHE A 5 6.58 -8.85 -0.30
N MET A 6 5.80 -9.13 -1.35
CA MET A 6 4.50 -9.83 -1.23
C MET A 6 4.65 -11.22 -0.60
N ASN A 7 5.71 -11.95 -0.91
CA ASN A 7 5.96 -13.27 -0.31
C ASN A 7 6.19 -13.20 1.21
N SER A 8 6.74 -12.10 1.73
CA SER A 8 6.89 -11.84 3.17
C SER A 8 5.56 -11.43 3.78
N PHE A 9 4.80 -10.56 3.10
CA PHE A 9 3.45 -10.19 3.51
C PHE A 9 2.54 -11.42 3.67
N LEU A 10 2.56 -12.34 2.71
CA LEU A 10 1.78 -13.58 2.75
C LEU A 10 2.22 -14.57 3.85
N ARG A 11 3.38 -14.37 4.47
CA ARG A 11 3.85 -15.18 5.61
C ARG A 11 3.50 -14.57 6.97
N LEU A 12 2.99 -13.34 6.99
CA LEU A 12 2.52 -12.73 8.23
C LEU A 12 1.40 -13.59 8.84
N PRO A 13 1.35 -13.71 10.18
CA PRO A 13 0.33 -14.51 10.86
C PRO A 13 -1.09 -14.13 10.43
N GLY A 14 -1.91 -15.14 10.13
CA GLY A 14 -3.33 -14.97 9.77
C GLY A 14 -3.61 -14.48 8.35
N VAL A 15 -2.64 -13.88 7.63
CA VAL A 15 -2.89 -13.23 6.32
C VAL A 15 -3.42 -14.21 5.28
N ARG A 16 -2.77 -15.36 5.07
CA ARG A 16 -3.26 -16.38 4.12
C ARG A 16 -4.66 -16.88 4.49
N GLY A 17 -4.94 -17.02 5.78
CA GLY A 17 -6.27 -17.42 6.26
C GLY A 17 -7.34 -16.39 5.89
N ALA A 18 -7.08 -15.11 6.14
CA ALA A 18 -8.00 -14.02 5.82
C ALA A 18 -8.24 -13.87 4.30
N LEU A 19 -7.18 -13.95 3.49
CA LEU A 19 -7.29 -13.89 2.02
C LEU A 19 -8.04 -15.11 1.45
N SER A 20 -7.78 -16.31 1.99
CA SER A 20 -8.50 -17.53 1.63
C SER A 20 -9.99 -17.41 1.98
N ALA A 21 -10.32 -16.95 3.19
CA ALA A 21 -11.70 -16.73 3.62
C ALA A 21 -12.44 -15.75 2.69
N ARG A 22 -11.82 -14.61 2.35
CA ARG A 22 -12.38 -13.66 1.38
C ARG A 22 -12.64 -14.32 0.03
N ARG A 23 -11.63 -15.01 -0.53
CA ARG A 23 -11.77 -15.68 -1.83
C ARG A 23 -12.91 -16.69 -1.82
N GLN A 24 -13.00 -17.51 -0.78
CA GLN A 24 -14.07 -18.49 -0.66
C GLN A 24 -15.46 -17.83 -0.58
N ALA A 25 -15.61 -16.74 0.17
CA ALA A 25 -16.85 -15.97 0.19
C ALA A 25 -17.22 -15.44 -1.20
N MET A 26 -16.23 -14.91 -1.95
CA MET A 26 -16.44 -14.45 -3.32
C MET A 26 -16.87 -15.56 -4.28
N LEU A 27 -16.27 -16.75 -4.16
CA LEU A 27 -16.62 -17.91 -4.99
C LEU A 27 -18.01 -18.48 -4.65
N ARG A 28 -18.44 -18.41 -3.38
CA ARG A 28 -19.77 -18.85 -2.94
C ARG A 28 -20.90 -17.90 -3.32
N ARG A 29 -20.59 -16.71 -3.86
CA ARG A 29 -21.56 -15.62 -4.11
C ARG A 29 -22.39 -15.26 -2.88
N GLU A 30 -21.86 -15.53 -1.68
CA GLU A 30 -22.39 -14.94 -0.44
C GLU A 30 -22.33 -13.43 -0.64
N ALA A 31 -23.42 -12.72 -0.33
CA ALA A 31 -23.57 -11.30 -0.63
C ALA A 31 -22.31 -10.54 -0.20
N ILE A 32 -21.43 -10.28 -1.16
CA ILE A 32 -20.32 -9.36 -0.99
C ILE A 32 -21.02 -8.00 -1.00
N PRO A 33 -20.87 -7.17 0.05
CA PRO A 33 -21.29 -5.78 -0.04
C PRO A 33 -20.76 -5.22 -1.37
N ARG A 34 -21.65 -4.58 -2.13
CA ARG A 34 -21.38 -3.98 -3.44
C ARG A 34 -19.96 -3.41 -3.45
N GLU A 35 -19.15 -3.71 -4.50
CA GLU A 35 -18.09 -2.77 -4.86
C GLU A 35 -18.75 -1.39 -4.90
N PRO A 36 -18.19 -0.38 -4.22
CA PRO A 36 -18.85 0.91 -4.03
C PRO A 36 -19.36 1.39 -5.39
N GLU A 37 -20.68 1.58 -5.48
CA GLU A 37 -21.25 2.21 -6.66
C GLU A 37 -20.60 3.59 -6.80
N VAL A 38 -20.16 3.90 -8.01
CA VAL A 38 -19.64 5.21 -8.37
C VAL A 38 -20.80 6.20 -8.29
N ILE A 39 -21.04 6.72 -7.08
CA ILE A 39 -21.76 7.95 -6.86
C ILE A 39 -20.68 8.99 -6.68
N VAL A 40 -20.56 9.86 -7.67
CA VAL A 40 -19.75 11.08 -7.55
C VAL A 40 -20.47 11.96 -6.55
N ILE A 41 -20.05 11.90 -5.29
CA ILE A 41 -20.22 13.02 -4.39
C ILE A 41 -18.98 13.87 -4.65
N ASP A 42 -19.15 14.94 -5.43
CA ASP A 42 -18.23 16.08 -5.40
C ASP A 42 -18.34 16.63 -3.97
N GLY A 43 -17.48 16.14 -3.09
CA GLY A 43 -17.36 16.57 -1.71
C GLY A 43 -15.91 16.90 -1.48
N ASP A 44 -15.61 18.19 -1.37
CA ASP A 44 -14.30 18.76 -1.10
C ASP A 44 -13.67 18.13 0.16
N ASP A 45 -12.89 17.08 -0.02
CA ASP A 45 -11.98 16.53 1.00
C ASP A 45 -10.66 17.35 1.05
N ASP A 46 -10.71 18.62 0.62
CA ASP A 46 -9.57 19.53 0.50
C ASP A 46 -9.20 20.20 1.83
N ASP A 47 -10.12 20.35 2.78
CA ASP A 47 -9.87 21.14 4.00
C ASP A 47 -8.84 20.52 4.96
N LEU A 48 -8.71 19.19 4.99
CA LEU A 48 -7.74 18.48 5.84
C LEU A 48 -6.43 18.14 5.12
N TRP A 49 -6.35 18.35 3.80
CA TRP A 49 -5.12 18.08 3.07
C TRP A 49 -4.09 19.18 3.35
N PRO A 50 -2.82 18.84 3.64
CA PRO A 50 -1.81 19.85 3.92
C PRO A 50 -1.55 20.78 2.71
N ALA A 51 -1.67 22.09 2.91
CA ALA A 51 -1.57 23.10 1.85
C ALA A 51 -0.26 23.07 1.04
N ASN A 52 0.84 22.61 1.64
CA ASN A 52 2.17 22.58 1.02
C ASN A 52 2.58 21.20 0.49
N VAL A 53 1.61 20.30 0.26
CA VAL A 53 1.87 18.95 -0.23
C VAL A 53 1.11 18.73 -1.53
N ASP A 54 1.82 18.39 -2.60
CA ASP A 54 1.18 18.10 -3.88
C ASP A 54 0.52 16.71 -3.87
N LYS A 55 -0.77 16.63 -4.22
CA LYS A 55 -1.46 15.35 -4.46
C LYS A 55 -0.89 14.69 -5.72
N VAL A 56 -0.27 13.52 -5.60
CA VAL A 56 0.26 12.76 -6.75
C VAL A 56 -0.01 11.26 -6.65
N ASN A 57 -0.44 10.67 -7.77
CA ASN A 57 -0.75 9.22 -7.86
C ASN A 57 0.41 8.41 -8.47
N VAL A 58 1.50 9.09 -8.84
CA VAL A 58 2.74 8.50 -9.34
C VAL A 58 3.91 9.24 -8.71
N SER A 59 4.91 8.50 -8.22
CA SER A 59 6.11 9.10 -7.63
C SER A 59 6.89 9.95 -8.62
N ARG A 60 7.41 11.09 -8.15
CA ARG A 60 8.32 11.94 -8.90
C ARG A 60 9.72 11.35 -8.86
N ASN A 61 10.45 11.41 -9.97
CA ASN A 61 11.81 10.85 -10.05
C ASN A 61 12.80 11.88 -10.63
N PRO A 62 13.09 12.97 -9.89
CA PRO A 62 13.99 14.02 -10.36
C PRO A 62 15.44 13.53 -10.52
N GLU A 63 15.86 12.58 -9.68
CA GLU A 63 17.21 11.98 -9.69
C GLU A 63 17.39 10.95 -10.82
N LYS A 64 16.35 10.67 -11.61
CA LYS A 64 16.37 9.70 -12.73
C LYS A 64 16.83 8.31 -12.28
N ILE A 65 16.44 7.89 -11.07
CA ILE A 65 16.73 6.59 -10.49
C ILE A 65 16.12 5.50 -11.38
N ARG A 66 16.89 4.45 -11.67
CA ARG A 66 16.46 3.31 -12.49
C ARG A 66 16.63 2.03 -11.70
N PHE A 67 15.66 1.14 -11.81
CA PHE A 67 15.75 -0.24 -11.34
C PHE A 67 16.04 -1.18 -12.51
N THR A 68 16.72 -2.29 -12.23
CA THR A 68 17.06 -3.31 -13.24
C THR A 68 15.79 -3.85 -13.89
N ASP A 69 15.67 -3.85 -15.21
CA ASP A 69 14.53 -4.47 -15.88
C ASP A 69 14.60 -6.00 -15.76
N THR A 70 13.57 -6.62 -15.21
CA THR A 70 13.47 -8.08 -15.06
C THR A 70 12.96 -8.77 -16.33
N GLY A 71 12.65 -8.00 -17.38
CA GLY A 71 12.07 -8.48 -18.61
C GLY A 71 10.56 -8.73 -18.51
N PRO A 72 9.92 -9.11 -19.62
CA PRO A 72 8.49 -9.43 -19.63
C PRO A 72 8.21 -10.67 -18.77
N THR A 73 7.16 -10.58 -17.96
CA THR A 73 6.56 -11.75 -17.31
C THR A 73 5.51 -12.36 -18.24
N GLY A 74 5.39 -13.69 -18.25
CA GLY A 74 4.31 -14.37 -18.95
C GLY A 74 2.94 -13.98 -18.38
N LYS A 75 1.85 -14.23 -19.12
CA LYS A 75 0.50 -13.99 -18.58
C LYS A 75 0.25 -14.90 -17.37
N CYS A 76 -0.34 -14.33 -16.31
CA CYS A 76 -0.75 -15.09 -15.13
C CYS A 76 -1.74 -16.20 -15.52
N LYS A 77 -1.72 -17.33 -14.81
CA LYS A 77 -2.63 -18.47 -15.07
C LYS A 77 -3.91 -18.44 -14.25
N CYS A 78 -4.26 -17.29 -13.67
CA CYS A 78 -5.42 -17.14 -12.80
C CYS A 78 -6.73 -17.33 -13.59
N GLY A 79 -7.68 -18.07 -13.03
CA GLY A 79 -8.98 -18.33 -13.64
C GLY A 79 -10.02 -17.23 -13.36
N PHE A 80 -10.33 -17.01 -12.07
CA PHE A 80 -11.38 -16.07 -11.66
C PHE A 80 -10.83 -14.67 -11.41
N ASP A 81 -9.88 -14.56 -10.49
CA ASP A 81 -9.21 -13.30 -10.17
C ASP A 81 -7.76 -13.55 -9.77
N CYS A 82 -6.95 -12.49 -9.77
CA CYS A 82 -5.56 -12.53 -9.31
C CYS A 82 -5.48 -12.23 -7.81
N PHE A 83 -6.04 -13.13 -6.99
CA PHE A 83 -5.90 -13.08 -5.54
C PHE A 83 -4.41 -13.12 -5.16
N ARG A 84 -4.00 -12.34 -4.15
CA ARG A 84 -2.57 -12.22 -3.81
C ARG A 84 -1.94 -13.53 -3.41
N ASP A 85 -2.68 -14.38 -2.74
CA ASP A 85 -2.20 -15.66 -2.21
C ASP A 85 -2.21 -16.81 -3.23
N GLU A 86 -2.81 -16.61 -4.41
CA GLU A 86 -2.86 -17.62 -5.49
C GLU A 86 -2.27 -17.14 -6.83
N CYS A 87 -2.14 -15.84 -7.06
CA CYS A 87 -1.62 -15.31 -8.31
C CYS A 87 -0.10 -15.52 -8.38
N PRO A 88 0.42 -16.23 -9.41
CA PRO A 88 1.87 -16.45 -9.54
C PRO A 88 2.67 -15.16 -9.69
N ASN A 89 2.08 -14.13 -10.29
CA ASN A 89 2.72 -12.81 -10.37
C ASN A 89 2.80 -12.17 -8.98
N ALA A 90 1.73 -12.23 -8.20
CA ALA A 90 1.70 -11.66 -6.85
C ALA A 90 2.75 -12.33 -5.94
N ASP A 91 2.81 -13.66 -5.94
CA ASP A 91 3.77 -14.43 -5.12
C ASP A 91 5.25 -14.09 -5.42
N THR A 92 5.52 -13.62 -6.63
CA THR A 92 6.85 -13.18 -7.09
C THR A 92 7.04 -11.65 -7.04
N SER A 93 6.18 -10.94 -6.29
CA SER A 93 6.15 -9.48 -6.15
C SER A 93 5.99 -8.73 -7.48
N TYR A 94 5.39 -9.35 -8.49
CA TYR A 94 4.98 -8.70 -9.72
C TYR A 94 3.53 -8.26 -9.66
N PHE A 95 3.28 -6.98 -9.95
CA PHE A 95 1.91 -6.51 -10.13
C PHE A 95 1.41 -6.76 -11.55
N CYS A 96 0.12 -7.03 -11.63
CA CYS A 96 -0.56 -7.30 -12.89
C CYS A 96 -0.78 -6.01 -13.70
N THR A 97 -0.57 -6.11 -15.00
CA THR A 97 -0.88 -5.09 -16.00
C THR A 97 -1.54 -5.77 -17.19
N LYS A 98 -1.91 -5.00 -18.22
CA LYS A 98 -2.40 -5.56 -19.50
C LYS A 98 -1.44 -6.59 -20.11
N ALA A 99 -0.13 -6.43 -19.89
CA ALA A 99 0.90 -7.24 -20.53
C ALA A 99 1.06 -8.65 -19.93
N ASN A 100 0.84 -8.81 -18.61
CA ASN A 100 1.13 -10.05 -17.89
C ASN A 100 -0.09 -10.64 -17.16
N CYS A 101 -1.30 -10.19 -17.47
CA CYS A 101 -2.52 -10.64 -16.80
C CYS A 101 -3.55 -11.18 -17.81
N ASN A 102 -4.11 -12.36 -17.54
CA ASN A 102 -5.20 -12.93 -18.34
C ASN A 102 -6.49 -12.10 -18.28
N ARG A 103 -6.66 -11.25 -17.27
CA ARG A 103 -7.78 -10.31 -17.13
C ARG A 103 -7.44 -8.90 -17.63
N ASN A 104 -6.42 -8.75 -18.49
CA ASN A 104 -6.00 -7.47 -19.05
C ASN A 104 -5.72 -6.38 -17.99
N GLY A 105 -5.15 -6.78 -16.85
CA GLY A 105 -4.86 -5.86 -15.75
C GLY A 105 -6.10 -5.37 -15.01
N LYS A 106 -7.28 -5.97 -15.19
CA LYS A 106 -8.47 -5.74 -14.37
C LYS A 106 -8.64 -6.89 -13.38
N CYS A 107 -7.79 -6.92 -12.36
CA CYS A 107 -7.75 -8.00 -11.36
C CYS A 107 -7.28 -7.46 -10.02
N SER A 108 -7.50 -8.20 -8.95
CA SER A 108 -7.04 -7.79 -7.62
C SER A 108 -5.54 -7.45 -7.60
N ASN A 109 -4.68 -8.17 -8.34
CA ASN A 109 -3.22 -7.93 -8.39
C ASN A 109 -2.76 -6.72 -9.22
N SER A 110 -3.66 -5.90 -9.72
CA SER A 110 -3.32 -4.68 -10.44
C SER A 110 -3.25 -3.47 -9.51
N LEU A 111 -2.62 -2.39 -9.97
CA LEU A 111 -2.62 -1.12 -9.25
C LEU A 111 -4.01 -0.47 -9.29
N PHE A 112 -4.50 -0.05 -8.13
CA PHE A 112 -5.73 0.73 -7.97
C PHE A 112 -5.63 1.64 -6.73
N GLU A 113 -6.52 2.62 -6.66
CA GLU A 113 -6.75 3.45 -5.49
C GLU A 113 -8.13 3.13 -4.93
N CYS A 114 -8.19 2.85 -3.63
CA CYS A 114 -9.45 2.64 -2.93
C CYS A 114 -10.16 4.00 -2.78
N LYS A 115 -11.44 4.02 -3.13
CA LYS A 115 -12.28 5.22 -3.05
C LYS A 115 -13.06 5.33 -1.74
N ASP A 116 -13.10 4.25 -0.97
CA ASP A 116 -13.84 4.17 0.30
C ASP A 116 -13.01 4.71 1.46
N LEU A 117 -12.42 5.90 1.26
CA LEU A 117 -11.49 6.53 2.19
C LEU A 117 -11.83 8.01 2.33
N LYS A 118 -11.70 8.54 3.55
CA LYS A 118 -11.81 9.97 3.84
C LYS A 118 -10.73 10.41 4.82
N LEU A 119 -10.31 11.66 4.74
CA LEU A 119 -9.47 12.25 5.78
C LEU A 119 -10.30 12.51 7.04
N ALA A 120 -9.70 12.28 8.21
CA ALA A 120 -10.37 12.52 9.48
C ALA A 120 -9.37 12.86 10.58
N VAL A 121 -9.80 13.66 11.56
CA VAL A 121 -9.07 13.80 12.82
C VAL A 121 -9.28 12.53 13.64
N CYS A 122 -8.18 11.80 13.87
CA CYS A 122 -8.10 10.56 14.59
C CYS A 122 -7.56 10.80 16.01
N LYS A 123 -8.13 10.08 16.97
CA LYS A 123 -7.87 10.32 18.40
C LYS A 123 -6.44 9.87 18.74
N GLY A 124 -5.61 10.83 19.15
CA GLY A 124 -4.24 10.57 19.61
C GLY A 124 -3.19 10.51 18.49
N THR A 125 -3.61 10.50 17.23
CA THR A 125 -2.71 10.40 16.05
C THR A 125 -2.81 11.60 15.10
N GLY A 126 -3.71 12.56 15.38
CA GLY A 126 -3.86 13.76 14.56
C GLY A 126 -4.69 13.48 13.30
N ILE A 127 -4.29 14.02 12.15
CA ILE A 127 -5.01 13.74 10.89
C ILE A 127 -4.62 12.35 10.40
N GLY A 128 -5.61 11.52 10.10
CA GLY A 128 -5.48 10.17 9.57
C GLY A 128 -6.48 9.90 8.46
N VAL A 129 -6.64 8.62 8.13
CA VAL A 129 -7.61 8.15 7.12
C VAL A 129 -8.59 7.18 7.76
N LYS A 130 -9.88 7.32 7.45
CA LYS A 130 -10.91 6.36 7.82
C LYS A 130 -11.54 5.71 6.61
N ALA A 131 -11.98 4.48 6.77
CA ALA A 131 -12.77 3.79 5.77
C ALA A 131 -14.20 4.35 5.73
N THR A 132 -14.76 4.59 4.55
CA THR A 132 -16.17 4.97 4.36
C THR A 132 -17.06 3.80 3.99
N ALA A 133 -16.48 2.60 3.87
CA ALA A 133 -17.16 1.32 3.69
C ALA A 133 -16.22 0.19 4.14
N THR A 134 -16.73 -1.03 4.32
CA THR A 134 -15.90 -2.20 4.64
C THR A 134 -14.87 -2.47 3.53
N ILE A 135 -13.58 -2.50 3.88
CA ILE A 135 -12.48 -2.85 2.98
C ILE A 135 -11.95 -4.24 3.35
N HIS A 136 -12.16 -5.22 2.49
CA HIS A 136 -11.81 -6.61 2.76
C HIS A 136 -10.28 -6.89 2.77
N ALA A 137 -9.88 -7.95 3.47
CA ALA A 137 -8.49 -8.44 3.52
C ALA A 137 -7.90 -8.73 2.13
N GLY A 138 -6.66 -8.32 1.86
CA GLY A 138 -5.98 -8.46 0.58
C GLY A 138 -6.32 -7.39 -0.46
N SER A 139 -7.10 -6.36 -0.09
CA SER A 139 -7.34 -5.17 -0.90
C SER A 139 -6.10 -4.27 -0.94
N ILE A 140 -5.98 -3.47 -1.99
CA ILE A 140 -5.02 -2.37 -2.06
C ILE A 140 -5.74 -1.10 -1.60
N ILE A 141 -5.13 -0.36 -0.69
CA ILE A 141 -5.60 0.97 -0.30
C ILE A 141 -5.17 1.99 -1.35
N GLY A 142 -3.91 1.92 -1.79
CA GLY A 142 -3.36 2.76 -2.85
C GLY A 142 -1.86 2.55 -2.99
N ASN A 143 -1.22 3.38 -3.82
CA ASN A 143 0.23 3.44 -3.90
C ASN A 143 0.79 4.45 -2.91
N TYR A 144 1.85 4.07 -2.19
CA TYR A 144 2.66 5.02 -1.45
C TYR A 144 3.56 5.78 -2.42
N THR A 145 3.21 7.04 -2.68
CA THR A 145 3.86 7.91 -3.65
C THR A 145 4.58 9.07 -2.98
N GLY A 146 5.61 9.59 -3.65
CA GLY A 146 6.41 10.71 -3.17
C GLY A 146 7.54 11.02 -4.13
N VAL A 147 8.64 11.60 -3.64
CA VAL A 147 9.86 11.79 -4.40
C VAL A 147 10.78 10.57 -4.24
N LEU A 148 11.14 9.93 -5.35
CA LEU A 148 12.19 8.91 -5.39
C LEU A 148 13.55 9.60 -5.19
N THR A 149 14.33 9.11 -4.23
CA THR A 149 15.65 9.67 -3.88
C THR A 149 16.61 8.59 -3.39
N THR A 150 17.91 8.81 -3.54
CA THR A 150 18.96 7.96 -2.95
C THR A 150 19.53 8.51 -1.64
N ARG A 151 18.96 9.59 -1.07
CA ARG A 151 19.34 10.07 0.26
C ARG A 151 19.09 8.96 1.30
N ASP A 152 20.12 8.62 2.07
CA ASP A 152 20.03 7.59 3.11
C ASP A 152 19.49 8.19 4.41
N PHE A 153 18.16 8.23 4.56
CA PHE A 153 17.49 8.71 5.76
C PHE A 153 17.81 7.86 7.00
N ALA A 154 18.18 6.58 6.83
CA ALA A 154 18.52 5.70 7.95
C ALA A 154 19.93 5.97 8.50
N ALA A 155 20.76 6.73 7.79
CA ALA A 155 22.08 7.16 8.25
C ALA A 155 22.06 8.52 8.97
N ASP A 156 20.93 9.23 8.96
CA ASP A 156 20.78 10.49 9.66
C ASP A 156 20.77 10.23 11.19
N ILE A 157 21.53 11.05 11.95
CA ILE A 157 21.58 10.95 13.42
C ILE A 157 20.20 11.24 14.02
N GLU A 158 19.50 12.22 13.43
CA GLU A 158 18.14 12.61 13.80
C GLU A 158 17.21 12.36 12.61
N PRO A 159 15.96 11.89 12.82
CA PRO A 159 15.00 11.68 11.75
C PRO A 159 14.73 12.99 10.97
N THR A 160 15.12 13.03 9.70
CA THR A 160 14.90 14.22 8.85
C THR A 160 13.64 14.15 7.98
N SER A 161 12.97 13.00 7.97
CA SER A 161 11.65 12.83 7.35
C SER A 161 10.86 11.69 7.98
N ASP A 162 9.66 12.04 8.47
CA ASP A 162 8.65 11.10 8.93
C ASP A 162 7.99 10.30 7.78
N TYR A 163 8.22 10.73 6.55
CA TYR A 163 7.56 10.20 5.36
C TYR A 163 8.51 9.41 4.45
N ALA A 164 9.73 9.13 4.93
CA ALA A 164 10.71 8.35 4.20
C ALA A 164 10.44 6.84 4.33
N LEU A 165 10.20 6.22 3.19
CA LEU A 165 9.95 4.79 3.06
C LEU A 165 11.08 4.12 2.27
N GLU A 166 11.83 3.24 2.94
CA GLU A 166 12.94 2.48 2.33
C GLU A 166 12.42 1.35 1.44
N LEU A 167 12.95 1.27 0.22
CA LEU A 167 12.71 0.17 -0.71
C LEU A 167 13.68 -0.99 -0.45
N GLN A 168 13.18 -2.21 -0.62
CA GLN A 168 13.98 -3.44 -0.61
C GLN A 168 14.90 -3.50 -1.84
N LEU A 169 14.41 -3.08 -3.02
CA LEU A 169 15.22 -3.05 -4.23
C LEU A 169 16.17 -1.84 -4.27
N ARG A 170 17.39 -2.11 -4.73
CA ARG A 170 18.40 -1.09 -5.01
C ARG A 170 18.30 -0.57 -6.44
N SER A 171 18.86 0.62 -6.67
CA SER A 171 19.00 1.16 -8.01
C SER A 171 19.94 0.28 -8.87
N THR A 172 19.95 0.50 -10.18
CA THR A 172 20.93 -0.08 -11.13
C THR A 172 22.38 0.28 -10.79
N ARG A 173 22.61 1.33 -10.00
CA ARG A 173 23.93 1.73 -9.45
C ARG A 173 24.18 1.16 -8.05
N ASN A 174 23.36 0.22 -7.59
CA ASN A 174 23.42 -0.42 -6.28
C ASN A 174 23.18 0.54 -5.07
N GLU A 175 22.54 1.68 -5.31
CA GLU A 175 22.20 2.66 -4.27
C GLU A 175 20.93 2.20 -3.52
N LYS A 176 20.84 2.50 -2.22
CA LYS A 176 19.55 2.43 -1.51
C LYS A 176 18.61 3.46 -2.11
N VAL A 177 17.32 3.13 -2.17
CA VAL A 177 16.30 4.01 -2.73
C VAL A 177 15.19 4.19 -1.71
N TYR A 178 14.71 5.42 -1.58
CA TYR A 178 13.62 5.80 -0.72
C TYR A 178 12.52 6.47 -1.55
N ILE A 179 11.27 6.31 -1.11
CA ILE A 179 10.17 7.20 -1.47
C ILE A 179 9.99 8.17 -0.31
N ASN A 180 10.20 9.47 -0.53
CA ASN A 180 9.97 10.50 0.46
C ASN A 180 8.68 11.28 0.17
N ALA A 181 7.66 11.11 1.01
CA ALA A 181 6.35 11.75 0.82
C ALA A 181 6.16 13.08 1.58
N THR A 182 7.26 13.76 1.93
CA THR A 182 7.21 15.06 2.64
C THR A 182 6.51 16.15 1.83
N THR A 183 6.81 16.28 0.54
CA THR A 183 6.36 17.39 -0.32
C THR A 183 5.32 16.99 -1.36
N CYS A 184 5.15 15.70 -1.62
CA CYS A 184 4.09 15.18 -2.46
C CYS A 184 3.70 13.76 -2.05
N GLY A 185 2.48 13.34 -2.37
CA GLY A 185 2.02 11.96 -2.23
C GLY A 185 0.51 11.83 -2.43
N GLY A 186 -0.02 10.62 -2.30
CA GLY A 186 -1.46 10.34 -2.33
C GLY A 186 -2.05 10.12 -0.93
N MET A 187 -3.31 9.67 -0.86
CA MET A 187 -4.02 9.40 0.40
C MET A 187 -3.22 8.50 1.37
N THR A 188 -2.46 7.54 0.84
CA THR A 188 -1.67 6.61 1.66
C THR A 188 -0.58 7.27 2.50
N ARG A 189 -0.15 8.51 2.19
CA ARG A 189 0.81 9.25 3.02
C ARG A 189 0.21 9.69 4.36
N MET A 190 -1.12 9.75 4.43
CA MET A 190 -1.90 10.20 5.58
C MET A 190 -2.26 9.03 6.52
N LEU A 191 -1.82 7.80 6.22
CA LEU A 191 -2.09 6.65 7.05
C LEU A 191 -1.21 6.66 8.28
N ASN A 192 -1.83 6.65 9.46
CA ASN A 192 -1.12 6.59 10.73
C ASN A 192 -0.58 5.20 11.03
N HIS A 193 0.36 5.15 11.98
CA HIS A 193 0.92 3.91 12.47
C HIS A 193 0.03 3.23 13.51
N SER A 194 -0.04 1.89 13.45
CA SER A 194 -0.40 1.03 14.58
C SER A 194 0.45 -0.23 14.59
N CYS A 195 0.83 -0.73 15.76
CA CYS A 195 1.50 -2.02 15.90
C CYS A 195 0.56 -3.21 15.63
N ASP A 196 -0.76 -3.01 15.65
CA ASP A 196 -1.75 -3.94 15.09
C ASP A 196 -2.46 -3.33 13.87
N ALA A 197 -1.68 -2.68 13.01
CA ALA A 197 -2.20 -2.07 11.80
C ALA A 197 -2.89 -3.09 10.88
N ALA A 198 -3.94 -2.63 10.20
CA ALA A 198 -4.62 -3.43 9.19
C ALA A 198 -3.80 -3.57 7.89
N CYS A 199 -2.86 -2.66 7.62
CA CYS A 199 -2.15 -2.59 6.36
C CYS A 199 -0.62 -2.75 6.50
N HIS A 200 0.04 -3.10 5.40
CA HIS A 200 1.50 -3.07 5.26
C HIS A 200 1.91 -2.41 3.94
N PHE A 201 3.12 -1.83 3.92
CA PHE A 201 3.80 -1.38 2.71
C PHE A 201 4.40 -2.57 1.96
N VAL A 202 3.83 -2.91 0.81
CA VAL A 202 4.26 -4.04 -0.02
C VAL A 202 4.90 -3.54 -1.31
N GLU A 203 6.20 -3.73 -1.43
CA GLU A 203 6.96 -3.42 -2.63
C GLU A 203 6.66 -4.44 -3.73
N MET A 204 6.25 -3.90 -4.88
CA MET A 204 5.85 -4.65 -6.05
C MET A 204 6.53 -4.06 -7.28
N ARG A 205 6.68 -4.86 -8.33
CA ARG A 205 7.28 -4.37 -9.57
C ARG A 205 6.60 -4.89 -10.82
N ASN A 206 6.86 -4.26 -11.95
CA ASN A 206 6.61 -4.82 -13.27
C ASN A 206 7.70 -4.29 -14.18
N ARG A 207 8.55 -5.19 -14.70
CA ARG A 207 9.80 -4.80 -15.39
C ARG A 207 10.64 -3.89 -14.47
N ALA A 208 11.14 -2.78 -14.99
CA ALA A 208 11.86 -1.74 -14.24
C ALA A 208 10.96 -0.82 -13.38
N ASN A 209 9.64 -0.91 -13.48
CA ASN A 209 8.74 -0.08 -12.67
C ASN A 209 8.56 -0.70 -11.28
N VAL A 210 9.05 -0.02 -10.25
CA VAL A 210 8.92 -0.42 -8.84
C VAL A 210 7.94 0.54 -8.17
N VAL A 211 7.00 -0.01 -7.43
CA VAL A 211 5.95 0.71 -6.72
C VAL A 211 5.76 0.11 -5.34
N VAL A 212 5.21 0.88 -4.41
CA VAL A 212 4.83 0.36 -3.09
C VAL A 212 3.32 0.44 -2.98
N MET A 213 2.66 -0.70 -2.82
CA MET A 213 1.24 -0.78 -2.54
C MET A 213 1.00 -0.85 -1.04
N VAL A 214 -0.02 -0.17 -0.55
CA VAL A 214 -0.53 -0.42 0.81
C VAL A 214 -1.57 -1.52 0.73
N VAL A 215 -1.31 -2.67 1.36
CA VAL A 215 -2.14 -3.89 1.24
C VAL A 215 -2.74 -4.26 2.59
N THR A 216 -4.04 -4.57 2.62
CA THR A 216 -4.75 -4.96 3.85
C THR A 216 -4.46 -6.42 4.22
N LYS A 217 -4.04 -6.64 5.47
CA LYS A 217 -3.77 -7.97 6.07
C LYS A 217 -5.04 -8.62 6.64
N ARG A 218 -6.02 -7.78 7.01
CA ARG A 218 -7.35 -8.14 7.53
C ARG A 218 -8.42 -7.22 6.93
N THR A 219 -9.69 -7.53 7.16
CA THR A 219 -10.79 -6.62 6.86
C THR A 219 -10.72 -5.39 7.76
N ILE A 220 -11.05 -4.24 7.19
CA ILE A 220 -11.23 -2.95 7.85
C ILE A 220 -12.71 -2.62 7.77
N GLU A 221 -13.33 -2.31 8.89
CA GLU A 221 -14.76 -1.99 8.92
C GLU A 221 -15.00 -0.50 8.60
N GLU A 222 -16.23 -0.18 8.20
CA GLU A 222 -16.66 1.21 8.00
C GLU A 222 -16.38 2.05 9.26
N GLU A 223 -15.94 3.31 9.06
CA GLU A 223 -15.49 4.26 10.09
C GLU A 223 -14.23 3.88 10.89
N GLU A 224 -13.65 2.70 10.67
CA GLU A 224 -12.37 2.31 11.24
C GLU A 224 -11.23 3.16 10.68
N GLU A 225 -10.26 3.55 11.53
CA GLU A 225 -9.03 4.19 11.08
C GLU A 225 -8.18 3.19 10.29
N VAL A 226 -7.84 3.57 9.05
CA VAL A 226 -6.95 2.79 8.19
C VAL A 226 -5.53 3.05 8.63
N THR A 227 -4.93 2.07 9.30
CA THR A 227 -3.55 2.14 9.83
C THR A 227 -2.60 1.24 9.06
N VAL A 228 -1.33 1.62 9.02
CA VAL A 228 -0.25 0.87 8.37
C VAL A 228 0.91 0.61 9.33
N ASP A 229 1.48 -0.59 9.29
CA ASP A 229 2.67 -0.89 10.06
C ASP A 229 3.89 -0.23 9.40
N TYR A 230 4.52 0.72 10.10
CA TYR A 230 5.68 1.46 9.62
C TYR A 230 6.96 0.62 9.56
N VAL A 231 6.99 -0.51 10.28
CA VAL A 231 8.13 -1.42 10.47
C VAL A 231 9.39 -0.67 10.91
N ASP A 232 9.73 -0.81 12.19
CA ASP A 232 10.80 -0.05 12.87
C ASP A 232 10.56 1.47 12.78
N PRO A 233 9.48 1.99 13.41
CA PRO A 233 9.26 3.43 13.46
C PRO A 233 10.42 4.15 14.19
N TRP A 234 10.70 5.39 13.79
CA TRP A 234 11.76 6.22 14.39
C TRP A 234 11.34 6.92 15.69
N PHE A 235 10.15 6.59 16.21
CA PHE A 235 9.52 7.20 17.39
C PHE A 235 9.00 6.12 18.34
N ASP A 236 8.86 6.47 19.63
CA ASP A 236 8.24 5.61 20.65
C ASP A 236 6.72 5.54 20.46
N CYS A 237 6.17 4.33 20.35
CA CYS A 237 4.96 4.12 19.56
C CYS A 237 3.61 4.57 20.16
N VAL A 238 3.21 4.43 21.42
CA VAL A 238 1.90 4.89 21.98
C VAL A 238 0.58 4.58 21.24
N CYS A 239 0.55 3.70 20.23
CA CYS A 239 -0.67 3.43 19.44
C CYS A 239 -1.81 2.72 20.21
N GLY A 240 -1.54 2.26 21.43
CA GLY A 240 -2.53 1.62 22.32
C GLY A 240 -2.87 0.17 22.00
N ALA A 241 -2.29 -0.43 20.96
CA ALA A 241 -2.50 -1.83 20.64
C ALA A 241 -1.90 -2.75 21.74
N PRO A 242 -2.51 -3.91 22.06
CA PRO A 242 -1.98 -4.84 23.07
C PRO A 242 -0.55 -5.32 22.80
N ASN A 243 -0.14 -5.30 21.53
CA ASN A 243 1.18 -5.67 21.03
C ASN A 243 2.01 -4.43 20.63
N CYS A 244 1.75 -3.25 21.23
CA CYS A 244 2.52 -2.04 20.98
C CYS A 244 4.03 -2.27 21.16
N ARG A 245 4.86 -1.75 20.23
CA ARG A 245 6.32 -1.93 20.23
C ARG A 245 7.09 -0.79 20.92
N GLY A 246 6.39 0.18 21.50
CA GLY A 246 6.95 1.31 22.25
C GLY A 246 5.85 2.10 22.95
#